data_AF-A0A6I3U5H7-F1
#
_entry.id   AF-A0A6I3U5H7-F1
#
_cell.length_a   1.000
_cell.length_b   1.000
_cell.length_c   1.000
_cell.angle_alpha   90.00
_cell.angle_beta   90.00
_cell.angle_gamma   90.00
#
_symmetry.space_group_name_H-M   'P 1'
#
loop_
_entity.id
_entity.type
_entity.pdbx_description
1 polymer ?
#
loop_
_entity_poly.entity_id
_entity_poly.type
_entity_poly.pdbx_seq_one_letter_code
_entity_poly.pdbx_strand_id
1 'polypeptide(L)'
;WDEYKKRYDWTMNDFAAICFHLPYPKLALKGLRKMMDKTLSQEKKDSLQENFDKSILYSQMIGNIYTGSLFLGLLSLLENAENLKAGDKIVLYSYGSGAVSEFFSGELVEG
;
A
#
# COMPACT_ATOMS: atom_id res chain seq x y z
N TRP A 1 4.21 10.15 -4.98
CA TRP A 1 5.05 9.01 -5.41
C TRP A 1 6.37 9.47 -6.00
N ASP A 2 6.41 10.13 -7.15
CA ASP A 2 7.70 10.49 -7.78
C ASP A 2 8.58 11.40 -6.91
N GLU A 3 7.96 12.36 -6.22
CA GLU A 3 8.66 13.19 -5.23
C GLU A 3 9.17 12.38 -4.03
N TYR A 4 8.44 11.34 -3.61
CA TYR A 4 8.84 10.48 -2.50
C TYR A 4 10.08 9.65 -2.87
N LYS A 5 10.06 9.02 -4.05
CA LYS A 5 11.21 8.32 -4.61
C LYS A 5 12.44 9.23 -4.70
N LYS A 6 12.25 10.46 -5.21
CA LYS A 6 13.33 11.43 -5.39
C LYS A 6 13.98 11.86 -4.06
N ARG A 7 13.20 12.03 -3.00
CA ARG A 7 13.72 12.48 -1.69
C ARG A 7 14.55 11.41 -0.97
N TYR A 8 14.21 10.14 -1.15
CA TYR A 8 14.80 9.03 -0.39
C TYR A 8 15.62 8.05 -1.26
N ASP A 9 15.76 8.34 -2.56
CA ASP A 9 16.38 7.45 -3.56
C ASP A 9 15.80 6.03 -3.55
N TRP A 10 14.48 5.95 -3.43
CA TRP A 10 13.75 4.69 -3.31
C TRP A 10 13.14 4.22 -4.62
N THR A 11 13.03 2.90 -4.72
CA THR A 11 12.43 2.16 -5.81
C THR A 11 11.29 1.28 -5.30
N MET A 12 10.48 0.74 -6.22
CA MET A 12 9.42 -0.21 -5.84
C MET A 12 9.96 -1.53 -5.26
N ASN A 13 11.25 -1.84 -5.43
CA ASN A 13 11.85 -3.04 -4.86
C ASN A 13 12.02 -2.95 -3.35
N ASP A 14 12.13 -1.73 -2.81
CA ASP A 14 12.42 -1.45 -1.40
C ASP A 14 11.21 -1.65 -0.47
N PHE A 15 10.02 -1.86 -1.03
CA PHE A 15 8.77 -1.98 -0.26
C PHE A 15 8.15 -3.35 -0.40
N ALA A 16 7.64 -3.90 0.70
CA ALA A 16 6.92 -5.17 0.72
C ALA A 16 5.45 -4.99 0.34
N ALA A 17 4.85 -3.85 0.68
CA ALA A 17 3.44 -3.58 0.41
C ALA A 17 3.15 -2.08 0.27
N ILE A 18 2.00 -1.77 -0.33
CA ILE A 18 1.47 -0.41 -0.43
C ILE A 18 0.01 -0.42 0.02
N CYS A 19 -0.28 0.33 1.08
CA CYS A 19 -1.64 0.58 1.57
C CYS A 19 -2.15 1.91 1.02
N PHE A 20 -3.40 1.93 0.58
CA PHE A 20 -4.05 3.13 0.05
C PHE A 20 -5.22 3.54 0.94
N HIS A 21 -5.48 4.83 1.03
CA HIS A 21 -6.77 5.33 1.48
C HIS A 21 -7.82 4.98 0.40
N LEU A 22 -8.81 4.16 0.76
CA LEU A 22 -9.79 3.61 -0.19
C LEU A 22 -11.19 4.19 0.00
N PRO A 23 -11.69 5.00 -0.94
CA PRO A 23 -13.13 5.10 -1.16
C PRO A 23 -13.64 3.89 -1.95
N TYR A 24 -12.82 3.34 -2.87
CA TYR A 24 -13.16 2.19 -3.74
C TYR A 24 -11.90 1.40 -4.16
N PRO A 25 -11.84 0.06 -3.99
CA PRO A 25 -10.66 -0.74 -4.31
C PRO A 25 -10.18 -0.68 -5.77
N LYS A 26 -11.10 -0.56 -6.74
CA LYS A 26 -10.73 -0.50 -8.17
C LYS A 26 -9.85 0.70 -8.52
N LEU A 27 -10.06 1.84 -7.86
CA LEU A 27 -9.25 3.04 -8.10
C LEU A 27 -7.82 2.86 -7.58
N ALA A 28 -7.69 2.26 -6.39
CA ALA A 28 -6.38 2.00 -5.82
C ALA A 28 -5.61 0.93 -6.59
N LEU A 29 -6.29 -0.11 -7.09
CA LEU A 29 -5.67 -1.09 -7.99
C LEU A 29 -5.08 -0.43 -9.24
N LYS A 30 -5.80 0.54 -9.82
CA LYS A 30 -5.29 1.33 -10.95
C LYS A 30 -4.08 2.18 -10.55
N GLY A 31 -4.09 2.74 -9.34
CA GLY A 31 -2.95 3.47 -8.75
C GLY A 31 -1.73 2.58 -8.60
N LEU A 32 -1.87 1.41 -7.96
CA LEU A 32 -0.82 0.42 -7.78
C LEU A 32 -0.20 0.01 -9.13
N ARG A 33 -1.03 -0.34 -10.12
CA ARG A 33 -0.57 -0.69 -11.47
C ARG A 33 0.21 0.42 -12.16
N LYS A 34 -0.10 1.68 -11.88
CA LYS A 34 0.64 2.84 -12.40
C LYS A 34 1.97 3.05 -11.67
N MET A 35 2.05 2.66 -10.40
CA MET A 35 3.29 2.71 -9.61
C MET A 35 4.25 1.57 -9.98
N MET A 36 3.74 0.41 -10.37
CA MET A 36 4.53 -0.72 -10.86
C MET A 36 5.14 -0.40 -12.23
N ASP A 37 6.44 -0.14 -12.27
CA ASP A 37 7.15 0.11 -13.52
C ASP A 37 7.56 -1.19 -14.25
N LYS A 38 8.15 -1.03 -15.44
CA LYS A 38 8.62 -2.15 -16.27
C LYS A 38 9.90 -2.82 -15.74
N THR A 39 10.59 -2.20 -14.79
CA THR A 39 11.86 -2.71 -14.24
C THR A 39 11.64 -3.75 -13.16
N LEU A 40 10.45 -3.78 -12.56
CA LEU A 40 10.06 -4.81 -11.60
C LEU A 40 9.94 -6.18 -12.26
N SER A 41 10.50 -7.19 -11.58
CA SER A 41 10.30 -8.61 -11.92
C SER A 41 8.81 -8.96 -11.81
N GLN A 42 8.40 -10.01 -12.54
CA GLN A 42 7.01 -10.49 -12.46
C GLN A 42 6.67 -10.94 -11.04
N GLU A 43 7.58 -11.67 -10.38
CA GLU A 43 7.45 -12.10 -8.99
C GLU A 43 7.20 -10.94 -8.02
N LYS A 44 7.92 -9.81 -8.17
CA LYS A 44 7.71 -8.63 -7.32
C LYS A 44 6.34 -8.00 -7.57
N LYS A 45 5.88 -7.95 -8.82
CA LYS A 45 4.54 -7.43 -9.16
C LYS A 45 3.45 -8.31 -8.56
N ASP A 46 3.62 -9.63 -8.62
CA ASP A 46 2.66 -10.60 -8.08
C ASP A 46 2.60 -10.49 -6.56
N SER A 47 3.74 -10.39 -5.87
CA SER A 47 3.80 -10.16 -4.42
C SER A 47 3.16 -8.83 -3.98
N LEU A 48 3.41 -7.73 -4.71
CA LEU A 48 2.76 -6.44 -4.43
C LEU A 48 1.26 -6.48 -4.66
N GLN A 49 0.80 -7.21 -5.69
CA GLN A 49 -0.61 -7.39 -6.00
C GLN A 49 -1.31 -8.25 -4.93
N GLU A 50 -0.68 -9.34 -4.52
CA GLU A 50 -1.16 -10.20 -3.44
C GLU A 50 -1.33 -9.39 -2.15
N ASN A 51 -0.31 -8.63 -1.75
CA ASN A 51 -0.37 -7.80 -0.54
C ASN A 51 -1.42 -6.70 -0.66
N PHE A 52 -1.61 -6.13 -1.86
CA PHE A 52 -2.72 -5.22 -2.10
C PHE A 52 -4.07 -5.91 -1.89
N ASP A 53 -4.27 -7.11 -2.43
CA ASP A 53 -5.52 -7.85 -2.30
C ASP A 53 -5.80 -8.20 -0.82
N LYS A 54 -4.78 -8.55 -0.04
CA LYS A 54 -4.90 -8.73 1.42
C LYS A 54 -5.23 -7.43 2.17
N SER A 55 -4.68 -6.30 1.73
CA SER A 55 -4.93 -4.99 2.35
C SER A 55 -6.37 -4.49 2.17
N ILE A 56 -7.11 -5.00 1.19
CA ILE A 56 -8.46 -4.51 0.89
C ILE A 56 -9.60 -5.39 1.43
N LEU A 57 -9.31 -6.55 2.02
CA LEU A 57 -10.33 -7.52 2.47
C LEU A 57 -11.34 -6.88 3.43
N TYR A 58 -10.86 -6.22 4.49
CA TYR A 58 -11.76 -5.55 5.44
C TYR A 58 -12.48 -4.36 4.84
N SER A 59 -11.83 -3.63 3.93
CA SER A 59 -12.48 -2.52 3.21
C SER A 59 -13.61 -3.01 2.29
N GLN A 60 -13.52 -4.22 1.72
CA GLN A 60 -14.59 -4.82 0.92
C GLN A 60 -15.80 -5.22 1.77
N MET A 61 -15.58 -5.59 3.04
CA MET A 61 -16.64 -6.00 3.96
C MET A 61 -17.33 -4.80 4.63
N ILE A 62 -16.56 -3.77 4.99
CA ILE A 62 -17.03 -2.63 5.81
C ILE A 62 -17.40 -1.42 4.95
N GLY A 63 -16.69 -1.21 3.84
CA GLY A 63 -16.78 0.02 3.05
C GLY A 63 -15.92 1.15 3.60
N ASN A 64 -16.15 2.36 3.08
CA ASN A 64 -15.34 3.54 3.40
C ASN A 64 -15.69 4.12 4.78
N ILE A 65 -14.69 4.25 5.65
CA ILE A 65 -14.79 4.86 6.99
C ILE A 65 -13.97 6.16 7.09
N TYR A 66 -13.82 6.88 5.98
CA TYR A 66 -13.09 8.14 5.86
C TYR A 66 -11.64 8.03 6.35
N THR A 67 -11.25 8.82 7.36
CA THR A 67 -9.87 8.88 7.88
C THR A 67 -9.36 7.52 8.33
N GLY A 68 -10.25 6.64 8.81
CA GLY A 68 -9.90 5.29 9.23
C GLY A 68 -9.57 4.34 8.08
N SER A 69 -9.96 4.63 6.84
CA SER A 69 -9.91 3.66 5.74
C SER A 69 -8.48 3.22 5.39
N LEU A 70 -7.51 4.13 5.50
CA LEU A 70 -6.10 3.77 5.31
C LEU A 70 -5.62 2.78 6.38
N PHE A 71 -5.97 3.03 7.64
CA PHE A 71 -5.54 2.20 8.76
C PHE A 71 -6.30 0.88 8.84
N LEU A 72 -7.56 0.86 8.40
CA LEU A 72 -8.31 -0.38 8.20
C LEU A 72 -7.63 -1.26 7.16
N GLY A 73 -7.14 -0.66 6.06
CA GLY A 73 -6.37 -1.39 5.05
C GLY A 73 -5.02 -1.89 5.56
N LEU A 74 -4.34 -1.10 6.40
CA LEU A 74 -3.12 -1.53 7.08
C LEU A 74 -3.40 -2.70 8.03
N LEU A 75 -4.45 -2.64 8.85
CA LEU A 75 -4.84 -3.73 9.74
C LEU A 75 -5.16 -5.00 8.96
N SER A 76 -5.96 -4.86 7.89
CA SER A 76 -6.29 -5.96 6.98
C SER A 76 -5.02 -6.61 6.40
N LEU A 77 -4.05 -5.81 5.97
CA LEU A 77 -2.78 -6.31 5.48
C LEU A 77 -2.03 -7.10 6.56
N LEU A 78 -1.86 -6.53 7.76
CA LEU A 78 -1.10 -7.13 8.85
C LEU A 78 -1.70 -8.46 9.33
N GLU A 79 -3.03 -8.59 9.33
CA GLU A 79 -3.70 -9.81 9.79
C GLU A 79 -3.81 -10.90 8.72
N ASN A 80 -3.69 -10.57 7.43
CA ASN A 80 -4.01 -11.50 6.34
C ASN A 80 -2.86 -11.77 5.35
N ALA A 81 -1.78 -10.98 5.37
CA ALA A 81 -0.60 -11.23 4.54
C ALA A 81 0.34 -12.23 5.22
N GLU A 82 0.70 -13.28 4.49
CA GLU A 82 1.53 -14.39 5.01
C GLU A 82 3.02 -14.21 4.70
N ASN A 83 3.37 -13.25 3.83
CA ASN A 83 4.72 -13.05 3.30
C ASN A 83 5.46 -11.86 3.92
N LEU A 84 4.86 -11.16 4.89
CA LEU A 84 5.46 -10.02 5.57
C LEU A 84 6.36 -10.45 6.73
N LYS A 85 7.46 -9.73 6.93
CA LYS A 85 8.43 -9.99 8.01
C LYS A 85 8.93 -8.69 8.65
N ALA A 86 9.50 -8.81 9.85
CA ALA A 86 10.19 -7.69 10.49
C ALA A 86 11.29 -7.11 9.58
N GLY A 87 11.42 -5.79 9.59
CA GLY A 87 12.29 -5.01 8.70
C GLY A 87 11.65 -4.66 7.35
N ASP A 88 10.52 -5.27 6.97
CA ASP A 88 9.83 -4.90 5.74
C ASP A 88 9.26 -3.49 5.83
N LYS A 89 9.39 -2.73 4.73
CA LYS A 89 8.84 -1.39 4.60
C LYS A 89 7.50 -1.42 3.88
N ILE A 90 6.51 -0.75 4.46
CA ILE A 90 5.16 -0.59 3.91
C ILE A 90 4.97 0.89 3.57
N VAL A 91 4.58 1.19 2.34
CA VAL A 91 4.21 2.55 1.93
C VAL A 91 2.74 2.77 2.23
N LEU A 92 2.42 3.93 2.78
CA LEU A 92 1.07 4.39 3.04
C LEU A 92 0.77 5.61 2.19
N TYR A 93 -0.32 5.52 1.41
CA TYR A 93 -0.87 6.63 0.65
C TYR A 93 -2.13 7.14 1.33
N SER A 94 -2.02 8.27 2.03
CA SER A 94 -3.15 8.98 2.61
C SER A 94 -3.74 9.96 1.61
N TYR A 95 -5.07 10.04 1.55
CA TYR A 95 -5.80 10.96 0.70
C TYR A 95 -6.96 11.60 1.48
N GLY A 96 -7.12 12.91 1.35
CA GLY A 96 -8.25 13.66 1.89
C GLY A 96 -8.97 14.44 0.79
N SER A 97 -10.30 14.34 0.72
CA SER A 97 -11.11 15.05 -0.27
C SER A 97 -10.94 16.57 -0.13
N GLY A 98 -10.66 17.24 -1.25
CA GLY A 98 -10.18 18.62 -1.30
C GLY A 98 -9.04 18.72 -2.30
N ALA A 99 -7.80 18.47 -1.86
CA ALA A 99 -6.65 18.31 -2.78
C ALA A 99 -5.42 17.61 -2.14
N VAL A 100 -5.52 17.06 -0.93
CA VAL A 100 -4.33 16.69 -0.16
C VAL A 100 -4.09 15.18 -0.24
N SER A 101 -2.84 14.83 -0.52
CA SER A 101 -2.37 13.46 -0.41
C SER A 101 -0.97 13.44 0.18
N GLU A 102 -0.65 12.39 0.91
CA GLU A 102 0.65 12.20 1.53
C GLU A 102 1.13 10.76 1.34
N PHE A 103 2.42 10.62 1.03
CA PHE A 103 3.12 9.35 1.03
C PHE A 103 4.08 9.33 2.21
N PHE A 104 4.01 8.29 3.01
CA PHE A 104 4.95 7.98 4.06
C PHE A 104 5.13 6.46 4.15
N SER A 105 6.06 5.99 4.96
CA SER A 105 6.30 4.55 5.14
C SER A 105 6.50 4.19 6.59
N GLY A 106 6.05 3.00 6.96
CA GLY A 106 6.39 2.33 8.22
C GLY A 106 7.30 1.14 7.97
N GLU A 107 8.12 0.81 8.96
CA GLU A 107 8.90 -0.42 8.98
C GLU A 107 8.27 -1.37 10.00
N LEU A 108 8.07 -2.63 9.61
CA LEU A 108 7.57 -3.65 10.52
C LEU A 108 8.63 -3.97 11.57
N VAL A 109 8.22 -3.97 12.83
CA VAL A 109 9.06 -4.39 13.96
C VAL A 109 8.87 -5.87 14.23
N GLU A 110 9.84 -6.47 14.92
CA GLU A 110 9.68 -7.79 15.50
C GLU A 110 8.57 -7.77 16.56
N GLY A 111 7.74 -8.81 16.57
CA GLY A 111 6.55 -8.96 17.43
C GLY A 111 6.63 -10.18 18.32
#